data_AF-A0A7I8EG71-F1
#
_entry.id   AF-A0A7I8EG71-F1
#
_cell.length_a   1.000
_cell.length_b   1.000
_cell.length_c   1.000
_cell.angle_alpha   90.00
_cell.angle_beta   90.00
_cell.angle_gamma   90.00
#
_symmetry.space_group_name_H-M   'P 1'
#
loop_
_entity.id
_entity.type
_entity.pdbx_description
1 polymer ?
#
loop_
_entity_poly.entity_id
_entity_poly.type
_entity_poly.pdbx_seq_one_letter_code
_entity_poly.pdbx_strand_id
1 'polypeptide(L)'
;MLLQLKKRFGVFLIIAGGLLATLGQCLRLWNSDPAAGGWFLSMALVVLGTFLLLYGITLYAQLSDRIDLVGLIGSGLIFLGGVFTIAGTIAINVIVVPLLLGIASTIAASVNSLGTAAQTGTNATSSGLNTVKNGITSIFGQNTSSSDIPTVTVPQLNGLTIVNQTLAGLHLPSFAQITQWGHVFFTGGPLTLGCLLLGLSMLRTQSGPRSACTLLIAAAILNFISQCLISVFPVLSTITGILLFISLSLLGTAILFPQVFNKINIDLPSALKLKHAR
;
A
#
# COMPACT_ATOMS: atom_id res chain seq x y z
N MET A 1 -25.96 -32.67 1.61
CA MET A 1 -24.47 -32.76 1.51
C MET A 1 -23.85 -31.69 0.60
N LEU A 2 -24.35 -31.49 -0.63
CA LEU A 2 -23.71 -30.60 -1.61
C LEU A 2 -23.65 -29.11 -1.19
N LEU A 3 -24.67 -28.60 -0.48
CA LEU A 3 -24.68 -27.24 0.09
C LEU A 3 -23.59 -27.03 1.15
N GLN A 4 -23.35 -28.01 2.01
CA GLN A 4 -22.29 -27.93 3.02
C GLN A 4 -20.89 -27.97 2.40
N LEU A 5 -20.73 -28.74 1.31
CA LEU A 5 -19.47 -28.77 0.56
C LEU A 5 -19.18 -27.40 -0.11
N LYS A 6 -20.19 -26.80 -0.75
CA LYS A 6 -20.08 -25.45 -1.32
C LYS A 6 -19.73 -24.40 -0.27
N LYS A 7 -20.37 -24.46 0.91
CA LYS A 7 -20.04 -23.58 2.04
C LYS A 7 -18.58 -23.75 2.50
N ARG A 8 -18.10 -24.99 2.66
CA ARG A 8 -16.71 -25.28 3.04
C ARG A 8 -15.71 -24.80 2.00
N PHE A 9 -16.04 -24.94 0.72
CA PHE A 9 -15.23 -24.41 -0.37
C PHE A 9 -15.13 -22.88 -0.32
N GLY A 10 -16.24 -22.18 -0.08
CA GLY A 10 -16.24 -20.72 0.14
C GLY A 10 -15.33 -20.31 1.30
N VAL A 11 -15.39 -21.04 2.42
CA VAL A 11 -14.52 -20.78 3.58
C VAL A 11 -13.04 -21.04 3.27
N PHE A 12 -12.73 -22.10 2.53
CA PHE A 12 -11.35 -22.38 2.08
C PHE A 12 -10.79 -21.24 1.22
N LEU A 13 -11.62 -20.66 0.35
CA LEU A 13 -11.24 -19.51 -0.48
C LEU A 13 -10.97 -18.24 0.36
N ILE A 14 -11.72 -18.03 1.45
CA ILE A 14 -11.45 -16.94 2.40
C ILE A 14 -10.05 -17.10 3.02
N ILE A 15 -9.72 -18.31 3.47
CA ILE A 15 -8.42 -18.64 4.07
C ILE A 15 -7.30 -18.43 3.04
N ALA A 16 -7.42 -19.07 1.87
CA ALA A 16 -6.42 -18.96 0.81
C ALA A 16 -6.23 -17.51 0.35
N GLY A 17 -7.33 -16.78 0.15
CA GLY A 17 -7.30 -15.37 -0.26
C GLY A 17 -6.64 -14.45 0.78
N GLY A 18 -6.99 -14.62 2.06
CA GLY A 18 -6.37 -13.87 3.16
C GLY A 18 -4.87 -14.13 3.30
N LEU A 19 -4.44 -15.39 3.20
CA LEU A 19 -3.02 -15.74 3.25
C LEU A 19 -2.25 -15.19 2.03
N LEU A 20 -2.82 -15.28 0.83
CA LEU A 20 -2.18 -14.79 -0.38
C LEU A 20 -2.03 -13.27 -0.36
N ALA A 21 -3.06 -12.55 0.10
CA ALA A 21 -2.98 -11.11 0.31
C ALA A 21 -1.94 -10.74 1.38
N THR A 22 -1.86 -11.52 2.47
CA THR A 22 -0.83 -11.34 3.50
C THR A 22 0.58 -11.49 2.92
N LEU A 23 0.82 -12.55 2.12
CA LEU A 23 2.11 -12.76 1.47
C LEU A 23 2.47 -11.59 0.54
N GLY A 24 1.50 -11.07 -0.21
CA GLY A 24 1.70 -9.87 -1.03
C GLY A 24 2.15 -8.66 -0.20
N GLN A 25 1.52 -8.41 0.95
CA GLN A 25 1.94 -7.35 1.88
C GLN A 25 3.36 -7.56 2.44
N CYS A 26 3.69 -8.80 2.84
CA CYS A 26 5.02 -9.14 3.34
C CYS A 26 6.10 -8.91 2.27
N LEU A 27 5.83 -9.29 1.01
CA LEU A 27 6.73 -9.03 -0.11
C LEU A 27 6.94 -7.53 -0.34
N ARG A 28 5.93 -6.69 -0.08
CA ARG A 28 6.08 -5.23 -0.18
C ARG A 28 7.02 -4.66 0.88
N LEU A 29 6.97 -5.21 2.11
CA LEU A 29 7.92 -4.82 3.17
C LEU A 29 9.35 -5.19 2.80
N TRP A 30 9.54 -6.31 2.11
CA TRP A 30 10.85 -6.73 1.62
C TRP A 30 11.34 -5.91 0.43
N ASN A 31 10.44 -5.64 -0.53
CA ASN A 31 10.73 -4.87 -1.73
C ASN A 31 9.70 -3.76 -1.94
N SER A 32 10.05 -2.57 -1.48
CA SER A 32 9.18 -1.39 -1.53
C SER A 32 9.42 -0.52 -2.77
N ASP A 33 10.37 -0.85 -3.64
CA ASP A 33 10.71 -0.03 -4.80
C ASP A 33 9.76 -0.33 -5.97
N PRO A 34 8.90 0.63 -6.37
CA PRO A 34 8.01 0.49 -7.52
C PRO A 34 8.72 0.37 -8.87
N ALA A 35 10.01 0.68 -8.96
CA ALA A 35 10.82 0.46 -10.17
C ALA A 35 11.41 -0.96 -10.24
N ALA A 36 11.40 -1.72 -9.15
CA ALA A 36 11.94 -3.07 -9.10
C ALA A 36 10.89 -4.13 -9.51
N GLY A 37 11.34 -5.20 -10.19
CA GLY A 37 10.44 -6.25 -10.68
C GLY A 37 9.59 -6.96 -9.62
N GLY A 38 10.00 -6.94 -8.34
CA GLY A 38 9.25 -7.54 -7.23
C GLY A 38 7.97 -6.78 -6.84
N TRP A 39 7.84 -5.51 -7.23
CA TRP A 39 6.67 -4.68 -6.94
C TRP A 39 5.39 -5.28 -7.53
N PHE A 40 5.43 -5.65 -8.81
CA PHE A 40 4.27 -6.20 -9.53
C PHE A 40 3.80 -7.53 -8.94
N LEU A 41 4.75 -8.38 -8.52
CA LEU A 41 4.42 -9.65 -7.88
C LEU A 41 3.64 -9.42 -6.59
N SER A 42 4.11 -8.52 -5.73
CA SER A 42 3.41 -8.15 -4.49
C SER A 42 1.98 -7.66 -4.77
N MET A 43 1.81 -6.76 -5.74
CA MET A 43 0.48 -6.25 -6.14
C MET A 43 -0.43 -7.37 -6.69
N ALA A 44 0.11 -8.26 -7.52
CA ALA A 44 -0.63 -9.38 -8.10
C ALA A 44 -1.11 -10.36 -7.01
N LEU A 45 -0.28 -10.66 -6.01
CA LEU A 45 -0.68 -11.50 -4.88
C LEU A 45 -1.82 -10.87 -4.07
N VAL A 46 -1.75 -9.56 -3.80
CA VAL A 46 -2.83 -8.86 -3.08
C VAL A 46 -4.13 -8.83 -3.89
N VAL A 47 -4.05 -8.53 -5.18
CA VAL A 47 -5.22 -8.52 -6.07
C VAL A 47 -5.86 -9.90 -6.16
N LEU A 48 -5.06 -10.94 -6.44
CA LEU A 48 -5.54 -12.31 -6.56
C LEU A 48 -6.09 -12.83 -5.21
N GLY A 49 -5.39 -12.52 -4.12
CA GLY A 49 -5.83 -12.88 -2.76
C GLY A 49 -7.15 -12.22 -2.39
N THR A 50 -7.29 -10.92 -2.67
CA THR A 50 -8.53 -10.17 -2.45
C THR A 50 -9.66 -10.73 -3.32
N PHE A 51 -9.40 -11.06 -4.59
CA PHE A 51 -10.40 -11.65 -5.47
C PHE A 51 -10.94 -13.00 -4.95
N LEU A 52 -10.04 -13.90 -4.54
CA LEU A 52 -10.41 -15.17 -3.90
C LEU A 52 -11.22 -14.96 -2.62
N LEU A 53 -10.81 -13.99 -1.80
CA LEU A 53 -11.49 -13.63 -0.57
C LEU A 53 -12.91 -13.12 -0.84
N LEU A 54 -13.10 -12.25 -1.83
CA LEU A 54 -14.42 -11.75 -2.22
C LEU A 54 -15.35 -12.86 -2.68
N TYR A 55 -14.84 -13.75 -3.52
CA TYR A 55 -15.61 -14.90 -4.01
C TYR A 55 -16.00 -15.82 -2.85
N GLY A 56 -15.07 -16.08 -1.93
CA GLY A 56 -15.30 -16.89 -0.72
C GLY A 56 -16.34 -16.29 0.22
N ILE A 57 -16.26 -14.98 0.50
CA ILE A 57 -17.23 -14.27 1.37
C ILE A 57 -18.62 -14.27 0.75
N THR A 58 -18.73 -14.04 -0.56
CA THR A 58 -20.02 -14.03 -1.26
C THR A 58 -20.68 -15.41 -1.19
N LEU A 59 -19.92 -16.48 -1.46
CA LEU A 59 -20.39 -17.85 -1.33
C LEU A 59 -20.83 -18.17 0.10
N TYR A 60 -20.03 -17.77 1.09
CA TYR A 60 -20.35 -17.99 2.50
C TYR A 60 -21.61 -17.23 2.92
N ALA A 61 -21.75 -15.96 2.52
CA ALA A 61 -22.86 -15.10 2.88
C ALA A 61 -24.21 -15.63 2.34
N GLN A 62 -24.22 -16.10 1.09
CA GLN A 62 -25.42 -16.64 0.45
C GLN A 62 -25.87 -18.00 1.03
N LEU A 63 -24.93 -18.79 1.55
CA LEU A 63 -25.18 -20.17 2.00
C LEU A 63 -25.25 -20.32 3.53
N SER A 64 -25.12 -19.23 4.28
CA SER A 64 -25.05 -19.30 5.74
C SER A 64 -26.33 -18.80 6.39
N ASP A 65 -27.09 -19.73 6.98
CA ASP A 65 -28.31 -19.45 7.74
C ASP A 65 -28.09 -18.69 9.07
N ARG A 66 -26.83 -18.36 9.41
CA ARG A 66 -26.43 -17.77 10.70
C ARG A 66 -26.01 -16.30 10.62
N ILE A 67 -26.20 -15.66 9.47
CA ILE A 67 -25.83 -14.26 9.26
C ILE A 67 -27.07 -13.40 9.47
N ASP A 68 -26.98 -12.44 10.39
CA ASP A 68 -28.03 -11.43 10.58
C ASP A 68 -27.93 -10.32 9.52
N LEU A 69 -28.92 -9.43 9.49
CA LEU A 69 -28.95 -8.31 8.54
C LEU A 69 -27.70 -7.43 8.62
N VAL A 70 -27.13 -7.24 9.83
CA VAL A 70 -25.89 -6.48 10.03
C VAL A 70 -24.69 -7.19 9.40
N GLY A 71 -24.62 -8.51 9.53
CA GLY A 71 -23.57 -9.33 8.92
C GLY A 71 -23.70 -9.40 7.41
N LEU A 72 -24.92 -9.36 6.88
CA LEU A 72 -25.16 -9.26 5.44
C LEU A 72 -24.66 -7.90 4.90
N ILE A 73 -25.01 -6.80 5.57
CA ILE A 73 -24.50 -5.46 5.25
C ILE A 73 -22.97 -5.43 5.35
N GLY A 74 -22.40 -6.01 6.41
CA GLY A 74 -20.95 -6.14 6.59
C GLY A 74 -20.30 -6.90 5.44
N SER A 75 -20.86 -8.05 5.04
CA SER A 75 -20.35 -8.82 3.90
C SER A 75 -20.46 -8.06 2.57
N GLY A 76 -21.53 -7.28 2.36
CA GLY A 76 -21.68 -6.42 1.20
C GLY A 76 -20.66 -5.27 1.17
N LEU A 77 -20.34 -4.68 2.33
CA LEU A 77 -19.28 -3.68 2.46
C LEU A 77 -17.89 -4.29 2.25
N ILE A 78 -17.65 -5.53 2.68
CA ILE A 78 -16.39 -6.23 2.34
C ILE A 78 -16.32 -6.47 0.83
N PHE A 79 -17.43 -6.85 0.19
CA PHE A 79 -17.47 -7.02 -1.26
C PHE A 79 -17.12 -5.73 -2.00
N LEU A 80 -17.83 -4.65 -1.69
CA LEU A 80 -17.60 -3.34 -2.32
C LEU A 80 -16.19 -2.83 -2.01
N GLY A 81 -15.74 -2.95 -0.76
CA GLY A 81 -14.40 -2.59 -0.33
C GLY A 81 -13.32 -3.39 -1.05
N GLY A 82 -13.49 -4.69 -1.23
CA GLY A 82 -12.53 -5.51 -1.97
C GLY A 82 -12.46 -5.16 -3.45
N VAL A 83 -13.60 -4.81 -4.09
CA VAL A 83 -13.59 -4.30 -5.47
C VAL A 83 -12.80 -3.00 -5.56
N PHE A 84 -12.99 -2.07 -4.61
CA PHE A 84 -12.19 -0.83 -4.56
C PHE A 84 -10.71 -1.11 -4.27
N THR A 85 -10.39 -2.06 -3.39
CA THR A 85 -9.01 -2.49 -3.15
C THR A 85 -8.36 -3.03 -4.42
N ILE A 86 -9.05 -3.89 -5.18
CA ILE A 86 -8.54 -4.43 -6.44
C ILE A 86 -8.36 -3.32 -7.47
N ALA A 87 -9.43 -2.56 -7.76
CA ALA A 87 -9.42 -1.51 -8.77
C ALA A 87 -8.40 -0.41 -8.43
N GLY A 88 -8.37 0.05 -7.18
CA GLY A 88 -7.43 1.06 -6.71
C GLY A 88 -5.98 0.56 -6.69
N THR A 89 -5.74 -0.70 -6.32
CA THR A 89 -4.39 -1.28 -6.38
C THR A 89 -3.88 -1.36 -7.81
N ILE A 90 -4.71 -1.82 -8.76
CA ILE A 90 -4.33 -1.88 -10.17
C ILE A 90 -4.13 -0.47 -10.73
N ALA A 91 -5.14 0.39 -10.62
CA ALA A 91 -5.10 1.72 -11.20
C ALA A 91 -3.92 2.54 -10.66
N ILE A 92 -3.75 2.58 -9.33
CA ILE A 92 -2.75 3.45 -8.72
C ILE A 92 -1.38 2.79 -8.67
N ASN A 93 -1.28 1.59 -8.08
CA ASN A 93 0.03 0.99 -7.80
C ASN A 93 0.63 0.26 -9.01
N VAL A 94 -0.18 -0.31 -9.91
CA VAL A 94 0.33 -1.03 -11.08
C VAL A 94 0.52 -0.10 -12.28
N ILE A 95 -0.34 0.92 -12.44
CA ILE A 95 -0.34 1.79 -13.62
C ILE A 95 0.21 3.18 -13.29
N VAL A 96 -0.49 3.96 -12.47
CA VAL A 96 -0.21 5.40 -12.31
C VAL A 96 1.15 5.65 -11.66
N VAL A 97 1.48 4.98 -10.55
CA VAL A 97 2.74 5.21 -9.84
C VAL A 97 3.96 4.85 -10.69
N PRO A 98 4.06 3.65 -11.30
CA PRO A 98 5.16 3.32 -12.21
C PRO A 98 5.24 4.26 -13.42
N LEU A 99 4.11 4.67 -13.99
CA LEU A 99 4.08 5.63 -15.10
C LEU A 99 4.67 6.99 -14.71
N LEU A 100 4.25 7.55 -13.57
CA LEU A 100 4.74 8.85 -13.09
C LEU A 100 6.24 8.79 -12.76
N LEU A 101 6.71 7.68 -12.20
CA LEU A 101 8.13 7.46 -11.95
C LEU A 101 8.94 7.31 -13.24
N GLY A 102 8.40 6.60 -14.24
CA GLY A 102 9.02 6.48 -15.56
C GLY A 102 9.12 7.83 -16.29
N ILE A 103 8.09 8.67 -16.19
CA ILE A 103 8.11 10.04 -16.73
C ILE A 103 9.16 10.87 -15.97
N ALA A 104 9.17 10.81 -14.63
CA ALA A 104 10.14 11.54 -13.81
C ALA A 104 11.59 11.15 -14.15
N SER A 105 11.89 9.86 -14.29
CA SER A 105 13.22 9.38 -14.62
C SER A 105 13.64 9.78 -16.04
N THR A 106 12.71 9.70 -17.00
CA THR A 106 12.97 10.10 -18.40
C THR A 106 13.27 11.60 -18.50
N ILE A 107 12.47 12.44 -17.84
CA ILE A 107 12.69 13.90 -17.82
C ILE A 107 14.03 14.24 -17.15
N ALA A 108 14.32 13.62 -16.00
CA ALA A 108 15.58 13.83 -15.30
C ALA A 108 16.76 13.44 -16.20
N ALA A 109 16.70 12.31 -16.90
CA ALA A 109 17.74 11.87 -17.81
C ALA A 109 17.92 12.83 -18.99
N SER A 110 16.83 13.28 -19.63
CA SER A 110 16.90 14.18 -20.78
C SER A 110 17.42 15.57 -20.41
N VAL A 111 17.01 16.12 -19.25
CA VAL A 111 17.42 17.47 -18.84
C VAL A 111 18.82 17.47 -18.25
N ASN A 112 19.15 16.49 -17.39
CA ASN A 112 20.46 16.43 -16.76
C ASN A 112 21.56 16.04 -17.75
N SER A 113 21.28 15.23 -18.78
CA SER A 113 22.26 14.93 -19.83
C SER A 113 22.63 16.17 -20.65
N LEU A 114 21.63 16.97 -21.04
CA LEU A 114 21.85 18.26 -21.71
C LEU A 114 22.58 19.26 -20.81
N GLY A 115 22.17 19.35 -19.53
CA GLY A 115 22.83 20.20 -18.54
C GLY A 115 24.29 19.81 -18.31
N THR A 116 24.58 18.51 -18.25
CA THR A 116 25.95 17.99 -18.12
C THR A 116 26.75 18.28 -19.37
N ALA A 117 26.19 18.09 -20.58
CA ALA A 117 26.88 18.42 -21.83
C ALA A 117 27.20 19.91 -21.95
N ALA A 118 26.25 20.79 -21.57
CA ALA A 118 26.47 22.24 -21.54
C ALA A 118 27.51 22.64 -20.48
N GLN A 119 27.49 22.01 -19.31
CA GLN A 119 28.49 22.19 -18.26
C GLN A 119 29.88 21.77 -18.75
N THR A 120 30.00 20.61 -19.40
CA THR A 120 31.27 20.12 -19.95
C THR A 120 31.80 21.06 -21.03
N GLY A 121 30.95 21.53 -21.97
CA GLY A 121 31.37 22.47 -23.01
C GLY A 121 31.81 23.84 -22.45
N THR A 122 31.08 24.35 -21.45
CA THR A 122 31.44 25.61 -20.79
C THR A 122 32.75 25.46 -20.01
N ASN A 123 32.91 24.38 -19.26
CA ASN A 123 34.14 24.14 -18.50
C ASN A 123 35.35 23.89 -19.41
N ALA A 124 35.17 23.23 -20.57
CA ALA A 124 36.22 23.10 -21.57
C ALA A 124 36.65 24.46 -22.13
N THR A 125 35.69 25.36 -22.39
CA THR A 125 35.96 26.72 -22.86
C THR A 125 36.67 27.57 -21.80
N SER A 126 36.19 27.54 -20.56
CA SER A 126 36.85 28.23 -19.43
C SER A 126 38.27 27.73 -19.20
N SER A 127 38.49 26.42 -19.33
CA SER A 127 39.82 25.81 -19.21
C SER A 127 40.73 26.27 -20.36
N GLY A 128 40.23 26.28 -21.60
CA GLY A 128 40.96 26.78 -22.77
C GLY A 128 41.33 28.26 -22.64
N LEU A 129 40.42 29.11 -22.16
CA LEU A 129 40.70 30.52 -21.90
C LEU A 129 41.74 30.70 -20.78
N ASN A 130 41.65 29.93 -19.69
CA ASN A 130 42.66 29.94 -18.64
C ASN A 130 44.04 29.50 -19.18
N THR A 131 44.09 28.50 -20.08
CA THR A 131 45.33 28.09 -20.76
C THR A 131 45.91 29.22 -21.62
N VAL A 132 45.09 29.90 -22.44
CA VAL A 132 45.55 31.03 -23.26
C VAL A 132 46.01 32.20 -22.39
N LYS A 133 45.26 32.54 -21.34
CA LYS A 133 45.62 33.56 -20.35
C LYS A 133 47.00 33.26 -19.75
N ASN A 134 47.20 32.03 -19.28
CA ASN A 134 48.47 31.59 -18.69
C ASN A 134 49.62 31.56 -19.70
N GLY A 135 49.34 31.21 -20.97
CA GLY A 135 50.31 31.30 -22.07
C GLY A 135 50.76 32.74 -22.31
N ILE A 136 49.83 33.70 -22.41
CA ILE A 136 50.14 35.11 -22.64
C ILE A 136 50.90 35.71 -21.44
N THR A 137 50.47 35.45 -20.21
CA THR A 137 51.18 35.95 -19.02
C THR A 137 52.62 35.41 -18.94
N SER A 138 52.85 34.16 -19.33
CA SER A 138 54.21 33.59 -19.40
C SER A 138 55.11 34.25 -20.45
N ILE A 139 54.55 34.73 -21.56
CA ILE A 139 55.31 35.37 -22.65
C ILE A 139 55.63 36.84 -22.32
N PHE A 140 54.68 37.56 -21.69
CA PHE A 140 54.80 39.01 -21.48
C PHE A 140 55.20 39.42 -20.06
N GLY A 141 55.49 38.46 -19.17
CA GLY A 141 56.05 38.72 -17.84
C GLY A 141 55.13 39.49 -16.88
N GLN A 142 53.85 39.64 -17.22
CA GLN A 142 52.86 40.28 -16.34
C GLN A 142 52.32 39.24 -15.35
N ASN A 143 52.78 39.31 -14.11
CA ASN A 143 52.17 38.61 -12.98
C ASN A 143 50.82 39.26 -12.64
N THR A 144 49.76 38.84 -13.35
CA THR A 144 48.39 39.23 -12.99
C THR A 144 47.93 38.35 -11.83
N SER A 145 48.09 38.85 -10.61
CA SER A 145 47.40 38.31 -9.44
C SER A 145 45.89 38.59 -9.55
N SER A 146 45.12 37.74 -10.23
CA SER A 146 43.68 37.56 -9.93
C SER A 146 42.97 36.56 -10.85
N SER A 147 42.16 35.74 -10.18
CA SER A 147 41.00 34.96 -10.61
C SER A 147 41.13 34.15 -11.90
N ASP A 148 41.28 32.84 -11.76
CA ASP A 148 40.86 31.90 -12.81
C ASP A 148 39.37 32.09 -13.11
N ILE A 149 38.97 31.83 -14.36
CA ILE A 149 37.54 31.76 -14.69
C ILE A 149 36.97 30.55 -13.93
N PRO A 150 35.98 30.76 -13.01
CA PRO A 150 35.43 29.67 -12.21
C PRO A 150 34.65 28.68 -13.09
N THR A 151 34.67 27.42 -12.69
CA THR A 151 33.90 26.37 -13.37
C THR A 151 32.41 26.54 -13.09
N VAL A 152 31.60 26.31 -14.12
CA VAL A 152 30.14 26.32 -13.99
C VAL A 152 29.69 24.96 -13.51
N THR A 153 28.78 24.93 -12.54
CA THR A 153 28.07 23.72 -12.11
C THR A 153 26.58 23.94 -12.34
N VAL A 154 25.96 23.12 -13.20
CA VAL A 154 24.52 23.19 -13.43
C VAL A 154 23.83 22.35 -12.36
N PRO A 155 22.87 22.90 -11.58
CA PRO A 155 22.11 22.12 -10.62
C PRO A 155 21.38 20.98 -11.32
N GLN A 156 21.51 19.76 -10.81
CA GLN A 156 20.75 18.63 -11.32
C GLN A 156 19.27 18.81 -10.97
N LEU A 157 18.39 18.73 -11.98
CA LEU A 157 16.96 18.77 -11.73
C LEU A 157 16.47 17.40 -11.25
N ASN A 158 15.62 17.43 -10.24
CA ASN A 158 14.84 16.28 -9.80
C ASN A 158 13.57 16.17 -10.66
N GLY A 159 13.48 15.12 -11.47
CA GLY A 159 12.32 14.88 -12.34
C GLY A 159 10.98 14.79 -11.60
N LEU A 160 10.97 14.32 -10.35
CA LEU A 160 9.74 14.28 -9.52
C LEU A 160 9.22 15.69 -9.18
N THR A 161 10.11 16.68 -9.05
CA THR A 161 9.70 18.07 -8.80
C THR A 161 8.97 18.63 -10.01
N ILE A 162 9.47 18.35 -11.22
CA ILE A 162 8.86 18.79 -12.48
C ILE A 162 7.51 18.09 -12.70
N VAL A 163 7.46 16.79 -12.41
CA VAL A 163 6.20 16.02 -12.45
C VAL A 163 5.19 16.64 -11.48
N ASN A 164 5.56 16.90 -10.22
CA ASN A 164 4.66 17.54 -9.26
C ASN A 164 4.19 18.94 -9.69
N GLN A 165 5.07 19.76 -10.28
CA GLN A 165 4.68 21.06 -10.84
C GLN A 165 3.69 20.92 -12.00
N THR A 166 3.89 19.92 -12.85
CA THR A 166 2.98 19.61 -13.96
C THR A 166 1.62 19.13 -13.46
N LEU A 167 1.59 18.25 -12.46
CA LEU A 167 0.35 17.80 -11.83
C LEU A 167 -0.39 18.97 -11.18
N ALA A 168 0.33 19.86 -10.49
CA ALA A 168 -0.25 21.07 -9.91
C ALA A 168 -0.86 22.00 -10.99
N GLY A 169 -0.18 22.16 -12.14
CA GLY A 169 -0.71 22.93 -13.27
C GLY A 169 -1.98 22.33 -13.88
N LEU A 170 -2.13 21.01 -13.81
CA LEU A 170 -3.33 20.28 -14.25
C LEU A 170 -4.41 20.16 -13.16
N HIS A 171 -4.23 20.79 -11.99
CA HIS A 171 -5.09 20.65 -10.82
C HIS A 171 -5.25 19.19 -10.35
N LEU A 172 -4.24 18.36 -10.59
CA LEU A 172 -4.19 16.96 -10.16
C LEU A 172 -3.49 16.84 -8.78
N PRO A 173 -3.86 15.83 -7.98
CA PRO A 173 -3.21 15.59 -6.68
C PRO A 173 -1.72 15.31 -6.85
N SER A 174 -0.92 15.68 -5.85
CA SER A 174 0.53 15.49 -5.92
C SER A 174 0.92 14.01 -5.96
N PHE A 175 2.13 13.70 -6.44
CA PHE A 175 2.63 12.33 -6.46
C PHE A 175 2.58 11.65 -5.08
N ALA A 176 2.86 12.40 -4.01
CA ALA A 176 2.76 11.92 -2.63
C ALA A 176 1.33 11.53 -2.26
N GLN A 177 0.33 12.34 -2.63
CA GLN A 177 -1.08 12.05 -2.40
C GLN A 177 -1.55 10.83 -3.20
N ILE A 178 -1.16 10.74 -4.47
CA ILE A 178 -1.48 9.57 -5.33
C ILE A 178 -0.89 8.30 -4.71
N THR A 179 0.38 8.34 -4.31
CA THR A 179 1.06 7.20 -3.68
C THR A 179 0.39 6.82 -2.36
N GLN A 180 -0.03 7.80 -1.56
CA GLN A 180 -0.78 7.58 -0.33
C GLN A 180 -2.09 6.82 -0.58
N TRP A 181 -2.89 7.23 -1.58
CA TRP A 181 -4.09 6.49 -1.98
C TRP A 181 -3.76 5.07 -2.42
N GLY A 182 -2.67 4.90 -3.19
CA GLY A 182 -2.15 3.59 -3.56
C GLY A 182 -1.87 2.71 -2.35
N HIS A 183 -1.26 3.25 -1.29
CA HIS A 183 -1.08 2.53 -0.04
C HIS A 183 -2.40 2.16 0.64
N VAL A 184 -3.37 3.08 0.75
CA VAL A 184 -4.67 2.82 1.37
C VAL A 184 -5.42 1.67 0.66
N PHE A 185 -5.45 1.67 -0.67
CA PHE A 185 -6.10 0.59 -1.41
C PHE A 185 -5.38 -0.73 -1.20
N PHE A 186 -4.04 -0.72 -1.30
CA PHE A 186 -3.24 -1.92 -1.16
C PHE A 186 -3.38 -2.56 0.22
N THR A 187 -3.35 -1.80 1.31
CA THR A 187 -3.42 -2.34 2.69
C THR A 187 -4.83 -2.77 3.10
N GLY A 188 -5.77 -2.79 2.14
CA GLY A 188 -7.14 -3.23 2.38
C GLY A 188 -7.98 -2.19 3.11
N GLY A 189 -7.69 -0.91 2.95
CA GLY A 189 -8.41 0.14 3.66
C GLY A 189 -9.91 0.17 3.45
N PRO A 190 -10.40 0.07 2.21
CA PRO A 190 -11.84 -0.04 1.95
C PRO A 190 -12.51 -1.26 2.59
N LEU A 191 -11.77 -2.32 2.93
CA LEU A 191 -12.30 -3.53 3.57
C LEU A 191 -12.61 -3.31 5.07
N THR A 192 -11.98 -2.32 5.70
CA THR A 192 -12.01 -2.12 7.17
C THR A 192 -13.42 -2.00 7.74
N LEU A 193 -14.27 -1.18 7.13
CA LEU A 193 -15.65 -0.97 7.58
C LEU A 193 -16.48 -2.25 7.50
N GLY A 194 -16.31 -3.00 6.40
CA GLY A 194 -16.98 -4.29 6.23
C GLY A 194 -16.51 -5.33 7.25
N CYS A 195 -15.21 -5.42 7.51
CA CYS A 195 -14.64 -6.31 8.52
C CYS A 195 -15.13 -5.98 9.94
N LEU A 196 -15.24 -4.69 10.27
CA LEU A 196 -15.73 -4.23 11.56
C LEU A 196 -17.20 -4.61 11.79
N LEU A 197 -18.06 -4.34 10.81
CA LEU A 197 -19.49 -4.69 10.89
C LEU A 197 -19.71 -6.20 10.89
N LEU A 198 -18.97 -6.95 10.06
CA LEU A 198 -19.05 -8.41 10.05
C LEU A 198 -18.61 -9.00 11.40
N GLY A 199 -17.51 -8.50 11.97
CA GLY A 199 -17.03 -8.93 13.28
C GLY A 199 -18.02 -8.65 14.40
N LEU A 200 -18.62 -7.45 14.42
CA LEU A 200 -19.65 -7.07 15.40
C LEU A 200 -20.91 -7.93 15.27
N SER A 201 -21.38 -8.17 14.04
CA SER A 201 -22.51 -9.05 13.76
C SER A 201 -22.28 -10.45 14.31
N MET A 202 -21.15 -11.07 13.97
CA MET A 202 -20.85 -12.45 14.40
C MET A 202 -20.69 -12.57 15.91
N LEU A 203 -20.20 -11.52 16.57
CA LEU A 203 -20.08 -11.46 18.04
C LEU A 203 -21.46 -11.38 18.70
N ARG A 204 -22.39 -10.60 18.11
CA ARG A 204 -23.77 -10.47 18.59
C ARG A 204 -24.58 -11.74 18.42
N THR A 205 -24.47 -12.40 17.27
CA THR A 205 -25.23 -13.63 16.96
C THR A 205 -24.60 -14.89 17.56
N GLN A 206 -23.42 -14.78 18.20
CA GLN A 206 -22.63 -15.90 18.69
C GLN A 206 -22.36 -16.96 17.60
N SER A 207 -22.33 -16.54 16.32
CA SER A 207 -22.22 -17.44 15.18
C SER A 207 -20.81 -17.97 14.95
N GLY A 208 -19.80 -17.41 15.64
CA GLY A 208 -18.39 -17.78 15.53
C GLY A 208 -17.65 -17.64 16.87
N PRO A 209 -16.41 -18.16 16.96
CA PRO A 209 -15.61 -18.05 18.17
C PRO A 209 -15.27 -16.58 18.45
N ARG A 210 -15.46 -16.19 19.72
CA ARG A 210 -15.32 -14.80 20.16
C ARG A 210 -13.94 -14.23 19.86
N SER A 211 -12.89 -15.02 20.04
CA SER A 211 -11.49 -14.63 19.82
C SER A 211 -11.21 -14.19 18.37
N ALA A 212 -11.71 -14.92 17.38
CA ALA A 212 -11.54 -14.55 15.97
C ALA A 212 -12.31 -13.27 15.62
N CYS A 213 -13.52 -13.11 16.17
CA CYS A 213 -14.34 -11.91 15.95
C CYS A 213 -13.70 -10.67 16.59
N THR A 214 -13.21 -10.78 17.84
CA THR A 214 -12.53 -9.68 18.53
C THR A 214 -11.23 -9.30 17.84
N LEU A 215 -10.47 -10.28 17.34
CA LEU A 215 -9.25 -10.02 16.58
C LEU A 215 -9.56 -9.27 15.28
N LEU A 216 -10.59 -9.70 14.54
CA LEU A 216 -11.02 -9.01 13.33
C LEU A 216 -11.43 -7.56 13.58
N ILE A 217 -12.20 -7.31 14.65
CA ILE A 217 -12.60 -5.96 15.05
C ILE A 217 -11.36 -5.13 15.40
N ALA A 218 -10.47 -5.66 16.24
CA ALA A 218 -9.25 -4.95 16.65
C ALA A 218 -8.36 -4.64 15.44
N ALA A 219 -8.15 -5.60 14.53
CA ALA A 219 -7.38 -5.42 13.32
C ALA A 219 -8.02 -4.39 12.37
N ALA A 220 -9.35 -4.40 12.23
CA ALA A 220 -10.07 -3.41 11.42
C ALA A 220 -9.92 -2.00 11.98
N ILE A 221 -10.06 -1.82 13.31
CA ILE A 221 -9.87 -0.52 13.98
C ILE A 221 -8.42 -0.05 13.83
N LEU A 222 -7.44 -0.92 14.09
CA LEU A 222 -6.02 -0.60 13.95
C LEU A 222 -5.67 -0.20 12.51
N ASN A 223 -6.20 -0.92 11.51
CA ASN A 223 -5.99 -0.58 10.10
C ASN A 223 -6.69 0.74 9.72
N PHE A 224 -7.87 1.01 10.25
CA PHE A 224 -8.55 2.29 10.02
C PHE A 224 -7.77 3.46 10.61
N ILE A 225 -7.29 3.35 11.85
CA ILE A 225 -6.48 4.37 12.51
C ILE A 225 -5.16 4.57 11.77
N SER A 226 -4.50 3.49 11.33
CA SER A 226 -3.24 3.58 10.60
C SER A 226 -3.40 4.27 9.24
N GLN A 227 -4.55 4.13 8.58
CA GLN A 227 -4.86 4.85 7.34
C GLN A 227 -5.02 6.35 7.56
N CYS A 228 -5.59 6.78 8.69
CA CYS A 228 -5.66 8.20 9.06
C CYS A 228 -4.27 8.80 9.31
N LEU A 229 -3.30 7.97 9.73
CA LEU A 229 -1.94 8.38 10.09
C LEU A 229 -0.89 7.99 9.04
N ILE A 230 -1.32 7.59 7.84
CA ILE A 230 -0.45 6.98 6.83
C ILE A 230 0.66 7.92 6.34
N SER A 231 0.42 9.23 6.34
CA SER A 231 1.40 10.24 5.97
C SER A 231 2.57 10.34 6.97
N VAL A 232 2.37 9.88 8.21
CA VAL A 232 3.39 9.90 9.27
C VAL A 232 4.08 8.53 9.40
N PHE A 233 3.31 7.43 9.31
CA PHE A 233 3.82 6.07 9.52
C PHE A 233 3.33 5.08 8.44
N PRO A 234 3.91 5.10 7.22
CA PRO A 234 3.47 4.23 6.12
C PRO A 234 3.70 2.74 6.39
N VAL A 235 4.76 2.40 7.15
CA VAL A 235 5.06 1.01 7.55
C VAL A 235 3.98 0.44 8.46
N LEU A 236 3.43 1.27 9.36
CA LEU A 236 2.36 0.86 10.28
C LEU A 236 1.10 0.46 9.52
N SER A 237 0.78 1.17 8.43
CA SER A 237 -0.35 0.82 7.54
C SER A 237 -0.16 -0.57 6.91
N THR A 238 1.05 -0.91 6.46
CA THR A 238 1.35 -2.23 5.91
C THR A 238 1.23 -3.34 6.98
N ILE A 239 1.76 -3.12 8.18
CA ILE A 239 1.68 -4.09 9.29
C ILE A 239 0.21 -4.32 9.71
N THR A 240 -0.58 -3.26 9.80
CA THR A 240 -2.00 -3.35 10.15
C THR A 240 -2.84 -3.96 9.02
N GLY A 241 -2.46 -3.75 7.75
CA GLY A 241 -3.01 -4.48 6.61
C GLY A 241 -2.72 -5.99 6.67
N ILE A 242 -1.48 -6.38 6.99
CA ILE A 242 -1.11 -7.79 7.26
C ILE A 242 -2.00 -8.37 8.37
N LEU A 243 -2.13 -7.66 9.48
CA LEU A 243 -2.95 -8.10 10.61
C LEU A 243 -4.43 -8.26 10.20
N LEU A 244 -4.97 -7.37 9.36
CA LEU A 244 -6.33 -7.46 8.85
C LEU A 244 -6.53 -8.73 8.00
N PHE A 245 -5.65 -8.99 7.03
CA PHE A 245 -5.76 -10.17 6.17
C PHE A 245 -5.55 -11.49 6.92
N ILE A 246 -4.62 -11.52 7.88
CA ILE A 246 -4.45 -12.66 8.79
C ILE A 246 -5.72 -12.87 9.62
N SER A 247 -6.34 -11.81 10.12
CA SER A 247 -7.58 -11.90 10.92
C SER A 247 -8.75 -12.44 10.09
N LEU A 248 -8.85 -12.06 8.82
CA LEU A 248 -9.84 -12.62 7.88
C LEU A 248 -9.57 -14.10 7.59
N SER A 249 -8.31 -14.48 7.39
CA SER A 249 -7.94 -15.89 7.24
C SER A 249 -8.26 -16.68 8.50
N LEU A 250 -7.99 -16.11 9.69
CA LEU A 250 -8.27 -16.74 10.97
C LEU A 250 -9.78 -16.91 11.19
N LEU A 251 -10.59 -15.93 10.78
CA LEU A 251 -12.05 -16.05 10.77
C LEU A 251 -12.50 -17.21 9.89
N GLY A 252 -11.94 -17.34 8.68
CA GLY A 252 -12.20 -18.48 7.81
C GLY A 252 -11.87 -19.82 8.48
N THR A 253 -10.69 -19.93 9.09
CA THR A 253 -10.27 -21.14 9.83
C THR A 253 -11.20 -21.44 11.00
N ALA A 254 -11.61 -20.41 11.74
CA ALA A 254 -12.55 -20.51 12.85
C ALA A 254 -13.93 -21.04 12.43
N ILE A 255 -14.42 -20.64 11.25
CA ILE A 255 -15.67 -21.14 10.67
C ILE A 255 -15.53 -22.61 10.25
N LEU A 256 -14.37 -23.00 9.72
CA LEU A 256 -14.11 -24.37 9.26
C LEU A 256 -13.89 -25.37 10.42
N PHE A 257 -13.20 -24.93 11.48
CA PHE A 257 -12.80 -25.74 12.63
C PHE A 257 -13.24 -25.12 13.98
N PRO A 258 -14.55 -25.03 14.25
CA PRO A 258 -15.06 -24.35 15.45
C PRO A 258 -14.62 -24.98 16.77
N GLN A 259 -14.33 -26.30 16.78
CA GLN A 259 -13.91 -27.03 17.98
C GLN A 259 -12.54 -26.61 18.51
N VAL A 260 -11.64 -26.16 17.64
CA VAL A 260 -10.28 -25.72 18.02
C VAL A 260 -10.36 -24.37 18.72
N PHE A 261 -11.17 -23.45 18.22
CA PHE A 261 -11.25 -22.09 18.73
C PHE A 261 -12.13 -21.93 19.96
N ASN A 262 -13.10 -22.83 20.20
CA ASN A 262 -13.88 -22.83 21.44
C ASN A 262 -13.05 -23.23 22.68
N LYS A 263 -11.89 -23.87 22.49
CA LYS A 263 -10.94 -24.15 23.59
C LYS A 263 -10.02 -22.97 23.91
N ILE A 264 -9.81 -22.06 22.95
CA ILE A 264 -9.03 -20.84 23.11
C ILE A 264 -9.96 -19.74 23.64
N ASN A 265 -10.51 -19.97 24.83
CA ASN A 265 -11.24 -18.93 25.55
C ASN A 265 -10.17 -18.04 26.19
N ILE A 266 -9.84 -16.94 25.52
CA ILE A 266 -9.05 -15.87 26.13
C ILE A 266 -9.97 -15.31 27.22
N ASP A 267 -9.71 -15.70 28.47
CA ASP A 267 -10.37 -15.12 29.64
C ASP A 267 -10.06 -13.62 29.64
N LEU A 268 -10.97 -12.83 29.06
CA LEU A 268 -10.95 -11.39 29.28
C LEU A 268 -11.13 -11.18 30.78
N PRO A 269 -10.26 -10.38 31.43
CA PRO A 269 -10.41 -10.06 32.84
C PRO A 269 -11.82 -9.53 33.09
N SER A 270 -12.39 -10.01 34.19
CA SER A 270 -13.77 -9.93 34.68
C SER A 270 -14.39 -8.53 34.84
N ALA A 271 -13.79 -7.47 34.28
CA ALA A 271 -14.26 -6.09 34.39
C ALA A 271 -15.51 -5.79 33.54
N LEU A 272 -15.87 -6.64 32.57
CA LEU A 272 -17.05 -6.45 31.70
C LEU A 272 -18.28 -7.30 32.08
N LYS A 273 -18.23 -8.07 33.18
CA LYS A 273 -19.40 -8.81 33.71
C LYS A 273 -20.32 -7.96 34.61
N LEU A 274 -20.30 -6.63 34.47
CA LEU A 274 -21.13 -5.71 35.24
C LEU A 274 -22.21 -5.07 34.36
N LYS A 275 -23.23 -5.86 34.02
CA LYS A 275 -24.63 -5.45 33.82
C LYS A 275 -25.36 -6.65 33.23
N HIS A 276 -26.06 -7.39 34.06
CA HIS A 276 -27.40 -7.97 33.84
C HIS A 276 -27.87 -8.54 35.19
N ALA A 277 -27.92 -7.66 36.18
CA ALA A 277 -28.69 -7.84 37.40
C ALA A 277 -29.57 -6.60 37.55
N ARG A 278 -30.69 -6.62 36.83
CA ARG A 278 -31.97 -5.98 37.14
C ARG A 278 -33.02 -6.58 36.21
#